data_AF-A0A944HWN7-F1
#
_entry.id   AF-A0A944HWN7-F1
#
_cell.length_a   1.000
_cell.length_b   1.000
_cell.length_c   1.000
_cell.angle_alpha   90.00
_cell.angle_beta   90.00
_cell.angle_gamma   90.00
#
_symmetry.space_group_name_H-M   'P 1'
#
loop_
_entity.id
_entity.type
_entity.pdbx_description
1 polymer ?
#
loop_
_entity_poly.entity_id
_entity_poly.type
_entity_poly.pdbx_seq_one_letter_code
_entity_poly.pdbx_strand_id
1 'polypeptide(L)'
;MTTTSPADARTALAAAKQEKTEAQQLGGALAERVRSGDPEVTPKQLAEAKQLAEFADLRITAAQRKLAEAEEADRRARAEEVAAVARDIAGDDDPRELAACVRAVVDATAALVAVAQARDSRIRTAGRTLRRIDLELSALDASTNRAMRDRYGVEGSALAITVHEPYARVESVRPAAIVAAAVGLGAGTDHYAELREAFGVIEFMVPRVLTQMPPLDAALNDADASA
;
A
#
# COMPACT_ATOMS: atom_id res chain seq x y z
N MET A 1 -6.86 37.79 21.15
CA MET A 1 -7.18 38.28 19.79
C MET A 1 -7.72 37.10 19.01
N THR A 2 -8.96 37.14 18.54
CA THR A 2 -9.55 36.09 17.70
C THR A 2 -8.94 36.17 16.30
N THR A 3 -8.31 35.09 15.84
CA THR A 3 -7.76 34.99 14.48
C THR A 3 -8.90 34.80 13.48
N THR A 4 -9.01 35.70 12.50
CA THR A 4 -10.01 35.60 11.43
C THR A 4 -9.74 34.37 10.57
N SER A 5 -10.73 33.50 10.38
CA SER A 5 -10.58 32.35 9.48
C SER A 5 -10.55 32.80 8.00
N PRO A 6 -9.95 32.01 7.08
CA PRO A 6 -10.04 32.28 5.66
C PRO A 6 -11.49 32.38 5.15
N ALA A 7 -12.42 31.61 5.72
CA ALA A 7 -13.83 31.67 5.37
C ALA A 7 -14.46 33.02 5.74
N ASP A 8 -14.21 33.50 6.96
CA ASP A 8 -14.72 34.79 7.42
C ASP A 8 -14.13 35.95 6.60
N ALA A 9 -12.84 35.87 6.26
CA ALA A 9 -12.17 36.87 5.43
C ALA A 9 -12.73 36.92 4.00
N ARG A 10 -13.10 35.77 3.41
CA ARG A 10 -13.78 35.72 2.10
C ARG A 10 -15.17 36.34 2.16
N THR A 11 -15.92 36.06 3.22
CA THR A 11 -17.23 36.69 3.46
C THR A 11 -17.10 38.20 3.58
N ALA A 12 -16.12 38.70 4.32
CA ALA A 12 -15.85 40.13 4.45
C ALA A 12 -15.45 40.79 3.11
N LEU A 13 -14.65 40.11 2.29
CA LEU A 13 -14.29 40.58 0.94
C LEU A 13 -15.51 40.62 0.01
N ALA A 14 -16.38 39.60 0.06
CA ALA A 14 -17.61 39.58 -0.73
C ALA A 14 -18.54 40.74 -0.35
N ALA A 15 -18.73 41.00 0.95
CA ALA A 15 -19.50 42.13 1.45
C ALA A 15 -18.93 43.48 0.98
N ALA A 16 -17.61 43.68 1.06
CA ALA A 16 -16.97 44.91 0.58
C ALA A 16 -17.15 45.14 -0.93
N LYS A 17 -17.13 44.06 -1.73
CA LYS A 17 -17.41 44.14 -3.17
C LYS A 17 -18.87 44.52 -3.45
N GLN A 18 -19.81 43.95 -2.70
CA GLN A 18 -21.23 44.28 -2.80
C GLN A 18 -21.49 45.75 -2.47
N GLU A 19 -20.92 46.26 -1.37
CA GLU A 19 -21.01 47.67 -0.99
C GLU A 19 -20.49 48.61 -2.10
N LYS A 20 -19.38 48.25 -2.78
CA LYS A 20 -18.87 49.02 -3.92
C LYS A 20 -19.85 49.03 -5.09
N THR A 21 -20.41 47.87 -5.44
CA THR A 21 -21.40 47.76 -6.52
C THR A 21 -22.61 48.65 -6.24
N GLU A 22 -23.13 48.64 -5.01
CA GLU A 22 -24.25 49.49 -4.59
C GLU A 22 -23.90 50.98 -4.66
N ALA A 23 -22.71 51.37 -4.19
CA ALA A 23 -22.24 52.76 -4.27
C ALA A 23 -22.09 53.25 -5.72
N GLN A 24 -21.58 52.41 -6.62
CA GLN A 24 -21.45 52.73 -8.05
C GLN A 24 -22.81 52.85 -8.74
N GLN A 25 -23.75 51.97 -8.42
CA GLN A 25 -25.11 52.04 -8.94
C GLN A 25 -25.82 53.33 -8.49
N LEU A 26 -25.68 53.71 -7.22
CA LEU A 26 -26.20 54.97 -6.69
C LEU A 26 -25.62 56.18 -7.43
N GLY A 27 -24.29 56.23 -7.60
CA GLY A 27 -23.62 57.29 -8.34
C GLY A 27 -24.06 57.38 -9.80
N GLY A 28 -24.21 56.23 -10.47
CA GLY A 28 -24.70 56.15 -11.85
C GLY A 28 -26.14 56.65 -11.99
N ALA A 29 -27.02 56.26 -11.08
CA ALA A 29 -28.42 56.69 -11.06
C ALA A 29 -28.57 58.20 -10.82
N LEU A 30 -27.80 58.77 -9.88
CA LEU A 30 -27.77 60.21 -9.63
C LEU A 30 -27.25 60.98 -10.84
N ALA A 31 -26.20 60.49 -11.50
CA ALA A 31 -25.66 61.12 -12.70
C ALA A 31 -26.66 61.13 -13.87
N GLU A 32 -27.43 60.05 -14.04
CA GLU A 32 -28.45 59.97 -15.09
C GLU A 32 -29.64 60.92 -14.85
N ARG A 33 -30.06 61.07 -13.58
CA ARG A 33 -31.07 62.07 -13.19
C ARG A 33 -30.62 63.49 -13.52
N VAL A 34 -29.36 63.83 -13.25
CA VAL A 34 -28.77 65.13 -13.62
C VAL A 34 -28.76 65.33 -15.14
N ARG A 35 -28.40 64.31 -15.93
CA ARG A 35 -28.46 64.39 -17.41
C ARG A 35 -29.89 64.60 -17.94
N SER A 36 -30.87 64.04 -17.23
CA SER A 36 -32.29 64.17 -17.54
C SER A 36 -32.88 65.52 -17.11
N GLY A 37 -32.09 66.40 -16.48
CA GLY A 37 -32.51 67.73 -16.05
C GLY A 37 -33.24 67.77 -14.72
N ASP A 38 -33.08 66.77 -13.86
CA ASP A 38 -33.66 66.76 -12.52
C ASP A 38 -32.98 67.81 -11.60
N PRO A 39 -33.68 68.88 -11.18
CA PRO A 39 -33.09 69.97 -10.39
C PRO A 39 -32.89 69.60 -8.92
N GLU A 40 -33.47 68.50 -8.44
CA GLU A 40 -33.37 68.06 -7.04
C GLU A 40 -32.03 67.37 -6.74
N VAL A 41 -31.29 66.95 -7.78
CA VAL A 41 -29.97 66.34 -7.60
C VAL A 41 -28.91 67.42 -7.47
N THR A 42 -28.29 67.49 -6.29
CA THR A 42 -27.27 68.49 -5.97
C THR A 42 -25.85 68.00 -6.30
N PRO A 43 -24.89 68.90 -6.59
CA PRO A 43 -23.48 68.53 -6.74
C PRO A 43 -22.92 67.80 -5.51
N LYS A 44 -23.42 68.12 -4.31
CA LYS A 44 -23.04 67.48 -3.06
C LYS A 44 -23.39 65.98 -3.06
N GLN A 45 -24.59 65.62 -3.49
CA GLN A 45 -25.02 64.21 -3.56
C GLN A 45 -24.16 63.38 -4.53
N LEU A 46 -23.78 63.95 -5.69
CA LEU A 46 -22.86 63.29 -6.61
C LEU A 46 -21.46 63.10 -6.00
N ALA A 47 -20.97 64.11 -5.27
CA ALA A 47 -19.68 64.03 -4.59
C ALA A 47 -19.69 62.97 -3.49
N GLU A 48 -20.75 62.90 -2.68
CA GLU A 48 -20.94 61.90 -1.62
C GLU A 48 -21.01 60.48 -2.20
N ALA A 49 -21.73 60.27 -3.30
CA ALA A 49 -21.78 58.96 -3.96
C ALA A 49 -20.40 58.53 -4.52
N LYS A 50 -19.62 59.48 -5.05
CA LYS A 50 -18.24 59.21 -5.49
C LYS A 50 -17.34 58.85 -4.32
N GLN A 51 -17.40 59.61 -3.22
CA GLN A 51 -16.65 59.32 -2.00
C GLN A 51 -17.01 57.97 -1.39
N LEU A 52 -18.29 57.57 -1.45
CA LEU A 52 -18.74 56.26 -1.00
C LEU A 52 -18.10 55.13 -1.81
N ALA A 53 -18.03 55.28 -3.15
CA ALA A 53 -17.38 54.31 -4.01
C ALA A 53 -15.86 54.22 -3.75
N GLU A 54 -15.19 55.35 -3.57
CA GLU A 54 -13.76 55.41 -3.20
C GLU A 54 -13.50 54.75 -1.84
N PHE A 55 -14.37 54.98 -0.86
CA PHE A 55 -14.27 54.33 0.45
C PHE A 55 -14.48 52.81 0.37
N ALA A 56 -15.45 52.36 -0.44
CA ALA A 56 -15.67 50.93 -0.68
C ALA A 56 -14.45 50.27 -1.33
N ASP A 57 -13.75 50.97 -2.23
CA ASP A 57 -12.48 50.49 -2.80
C ASP A 57 -11.37 50.29 -1.77
N LEU A 58 -11.24 51.22 -0.83
CA LEU A 58 -10.31 51.07 0.30
C LEU A 58 -10.69 49.88 1.18
N ARG A 59 -11.99 49.66 1.42
CA ARG A 59 -12.48 48.50 2.17
C ARG A 59 -12.22 47.18 1.47
N ILE A 60 -12.37 47.11 0.14
CA ILE A 60 -12.01 45.92 -0.65
C ILE A 60 -10.52 45.64 -0.51
N THR A 61 -9.68 46.66 -0.66
CA THR A 61 -8.22 46.50 -0.51
C THR A 61 -7.85 45.99 0.88
N ALA A 62 -8.46 46.55 1.92
CA ALA A 62 -8.26 46.08 3.29
C ALA A 62 -8.74 44.63 3.49
N ALA A 63 -9.89 44.25 2.93
CA ALA A 63 -10.42 42.89 3.01
C ALA A 63 -9.54 41.88 2.24
N GLN A 64 -8.99 42.27 1.09
CA GLN A 64 -8.03 41.44 0.33
C GLN A 64 -6.76 41.17 1.13
N ARG A 65 -6.20 42.19 1.79
CA ARG A 65 -5.02 42.03 2.65
C ARG A 65 -5.31 41.08 3.81
N LYS A 66 -6.43 41.28 4.50
CA LYS A 66 -6.88 40.39 5.58
C LYS A 66 -7.09 38.94 5.12
N LEU A 67 -7.63 38.74 3.92
CA LEU A 67 -7.78 37.41 3.35
C LEU A 67 -6.42 36.75 3.09
N ALA A 68 -5.48 37.46 2.47
CA ALA A 68 -4.14 36.94 2.21
C ALA A 68 -3.40 36.58 3.52
N GLU A 69 -3.52 37.42 4.56
CA GLU A 69 -2.97 37.15 5.89
C GLU A 69 -3.61 35.91 6.54
N ALA A 70 -4.93 35.78 6.46
CA ALA A 70 -5.65 34.61 6.98
C ALA A 70 -5.27 33.32 6.25
N GLU A 71 -5.12 33.36 4.93
CA GLU A 71 -4.71 32.20 4.12
C GLU A 71 -3.25 31.80 4.34
N GLU A 72 -2.34 32.76 4.57
CA GLU A 72 -0.96 32.49 4.97
C GLU A 72 -0.88 31.90 6.38
N ALA A 73 -1.65 32.43 7.33
CA ALA A 73 -1.72 31.90 8.69
C ALA A 73 -2.26 30.46 8.72
N ASP A 74 -3.32 30.17 7.95
CA ASP A 74 -3.86 28.81 7.78
C ASP A 74 -2.83 27.84 7.20
N ARG A 75 -2.15 28.25 6.11
CA ARG A 75 -1.09 27.43 5.49
C ARG A 75 0.04 27.15 6.47
N ARG A 76 0.46 28.14 7.25
CA ARG A 76 1.50 27.98 8.27
C ARG A 76 1.06 27.03 9.38
N ALA A 77 -0.15 27.17 9.90
CA ALA A 77 -0.67 26.28 10.93
C ALA A 77 -0.70 24.82 10.46
N ARG A 78 -1.22 24.55 9.25
CA ARG A 78 -1.21 23.20 8.67
C ARG A 78 0.21 22.68 8.41
N ALA A 79 1.13 23.53 7.97
CA ALA A 79 2.52 23.15 7.77
C ALA A 79 3.22 22.83 9.11
N GLU A 80 2.93 23.59 10.17
CA GLU A 80 3.46 23.34 11.52
C GLU A 80 2.94 22.01 12.09
N GLU A 81 1.66 21.69 11.89
CA GLU A 81 1.05 20.42 12.28
C GLU A 81 1.72 19.23 11.57
N VAL A 82 1.84 19.28 10.23
CA VAL A 82 2.52 18.23 9.46
C VAL A 82 4.00 18.11 9.85
N ALA A 83 4.68 19.24 10.10
CA ALA A 83 6.06 19.24 10.55
C ALA A 83 6.20 18.65 11.97
N ALA A 84 5.21 18.83 12.85
CA ALA A 84 5.20 18.20 14.17
C ALA A 84 5.09 16.68 14.04
N VAL A 85 4.14 16.17 13.24
CA VAL A 85 3.99 14.72 12.97
C VAL A 85 5.27 14.13 12.36
N ALA A 86 5.89 14.83 11.39
CA ALA A 86 7.13 14.35 10.79
C ALA A 86 8.30 14.28 11.79
N ARG A 87 8.39 15.24 12.73
CA ARG A 87 9.39 15.20 13.80
C ARG A 87 9.11 14.09 14.81
N ASP A 88 7.85 13.82 15.11
CA ASP A 88 7.41 12.74 15.99
C ASP A 88 7.85 11.39 15.41
N ILE A 89 7.48 11.10 14.15
CA ILE A 89 7.92 9.91 13.42
C ILE A 89 9.44 9.79 13.39
N ALA A 90 10.16 10.88 13.10
CA ALA A 90 11.61 10.86 13.05
C ALA A 90 12.28 10.69 14.44
N GLY A 91 11.61 11.15 15.51
CA GLY A 91 12.08 10.99 16.88
C GLY A 91 11.85 9.58 17.43
N ASP A 92 10.75 8.96 16.99
CA ASP A 92 10.31 7.63 17.41
C ASP A 92 10.78 6.50 16.47
N ASP A 93 11.53 6.82 15.41
CA ASP A 93 12.14 5.84 14.50
C ASP A 93 13.27 5.08 15.20
N ASP A 94 12.91 4.15 16.09
CA ASP A 94 13.84 3.17 16.68
C ASP A 94 13.87 1.89 15.83
N PRO A 95 14.94 1.66 15.03
CA PRO A 95 15.02 0.49 14.17
C PRO A 95 15.27 -0.81 14.93
N ARG A 96 15.42 -0.78 16.27
CA ARG A 96 15.75 -1.99 17.05
C ARG A 96 14.68 -3.06 16.97
N GLU A 97 13.41 -2.69 17.02
CA GLU A 97 12.32 -3.65 16.90
C GLU A 97 12.31 -4.29 15.50
N LEU A 98 12.40 -3.46 14.46
CA LEU A 98 12.51 -3.93 13.08
C LEU A 98 13.74 -4.84 12.89
N ALA A 99 14.89 -4.46 13.44
CA ALA A 99 16.11 -5.26 13.39
C ALA A 99 15.96 -6.60 14.13
N ALA A 100 15.24 -6.63 15.25
CA ALA A 100 14.94 -7.87 15.97
C ALA A 100 14.02 -8.78 15.14
N CYS A 101 12.97 -8.24 14.54
CA CYS A 101 12.09 -8.96 13.63
C CYS A 101 12.83 -9.51 12.41
N VAL A 102 13.69 -8.70 11.78
CA VAL A 102 14.52 -9.13 10.65
C VAL A 102 15.43 -10.29 11.06
N ARG A 103 16.08 -10.22 12.23
CA ARG A 103 16.91 -11.33 12.74
C ARG A 103 16.09 -12.60 12.96
N ALA A 104 14.90 -12.48 13.56
CA ALA A 104 14.01 -13.61 13.76
C ALA A 104 13.61 -14.27 12.43
N VAL A 105 13.31 -13.47 11.40
CA VAL A 105 13.02 -13.98 10.04
C VAL A 105 14.23 -14.67 9.42
N VAL A 106 15.44 -14.10 9.59
CA VAL A 106 16.68 -14.72 9.10
C VAL A 106 16.91 -16.08 9.76
N ASP A 107 16.80 -16.16 11.09
CA ASP A 107 16.99 -17.39 11.86
C ASP A 107 15.95 -18.45 11.49
N ALA A 108 14.67 -18.06 11.39
CA ALA A 108 13.59 -18.93 10.96
C ALA A 108 13.79 -19.44 9.52
N THR A 109 14.21 -18.57 8.61
CA THR A 109 14.49 -18.94 7.21
C THR A 109 15.66 -19.90 7.13
N ALA A 110 16.73 -19.67 7.90
CA ALA A 110 17.88 -20.57 7.94
C ALA A 110 17.48 -21.97 8.45
N ALA A 111 16.68 -22.04 9.52
CA ALA A 111 16.14 -23.29 10.04
C ALA A 111 15.26 -24.00 9.01
N LEU A 112 14.36 -23.28 8.34
CA LEU A 112 13.49 -23.82 7.29
C LEU A 112 14.29 -24.38 6.11
N VAL A 113 15.31 -23.65 5.65
CA VAL A 113 16.20 -24.08 4.58
C VAL A 113 16.94 -25.36 4.95
N ALA A 114 17.47 -25.45 6.18
CA ALA A 114 18.18 -26.65 6.65
C ALA A 114 17.26 -27.89 6.64
N VAL A 115 16.04 -27.77 7.17
CA VAL A 115 15.05 -28.86 7.18
C VAL A 115 14.65 -29.24 5.74
N ALA A 116 14.39 -28.25 4.88
CA ALA A 116 14.03 -28.48 3.49
C ALA A 116 15.15 -29.17 2.70
N GLN A 117 16.41 -28.75 2.90
CA GLN A 117 17.59 -29.37 2.28
C GLN A 117 17.77 -30.82 2.73
N ALA A 118 17.59 -31.11 4.03
CA ALA A 118 17.67 -32.47 4.55
C ALA A 118 16.57 -33.36 3.97
N ARG A 119 15.34 -32.84 3.82
CA ARG A 119 14.24 -33.56 3.15
C ARG A 119 14.55 -33.81 1.68
N ASP A 120 14.95 -32.77 0.93
CA ASP A 120 15.30 -32.85 -0.49
C ASP A 120 16.40 -33.88 -0.74
N SER A 121 17.48 -33.82 0.04
CA SER A 121 18.62 -34.73 -0.07
C SER A 121 18.25 -36.19 0.18
N ARG A 122 17.39 -36.46 1.18
CA ARG A 122 16.87 -37.82 1.45
C ARG A 122 16.09 -38.36 0.27
N ILE A 123 15.14 -37.57 -0.28
CA ILE A 123 14.30 -37.99 -1.40
C ILE A 123 15.15 -38.23 -2.66
N ARG A 124 16.05 -37.32 -2.99
CA ARG A 124 16.93 -37.45 -4.16
C ARG A 124 17.84 -38.66 -4.06
N THR A 125 18.41 -38.91 -2.87
CA THR A 125 19.30 -40.06 -2.63
C THR A 125 18.54 -41.38 -2.77
N ALA A 126 17.39 -41.50 -2.11
CA ALA A 126 16.57 -42.70 -2.20
C ALA A 126 16.02 -42.92 -3.61
N GLY A 127 15.51 -41.87 -4.26
CA GLY A 127 14.99 -41.94 -5.63
C GLY A 127 16.04 -42.32 -6.69
N ARG A 128 17.27 -41.80 -6.59
CA ARG A 128 18.40 -42.25 -7.44
C ARG A 128 18.78 -43.71 -7.18
N THR A 129 18.77 -44.12 -5.92
CA THR A 129 19.09 -45.50 -5.53
C THR A 129 18.04 -46.47 -6.10
N LEU A 130 16.76 -46.15 -5.94
CA LEU A 130 15.64 -46.91 -6.52
C LEU A 130 15.79 -46.99 -8.04
N ARG A 131 16.06 -45.87 -8.71
CA ARG A 131 16.23 -45.85 -10.18
C ARG A 131 17.40 -46.72 -10.63
N ARG A 132 18.52 -46.70 -9.91
CA ARG A 132 19.68 -47.54 -10.21
C ARG A 132 19.34 -49.03 -10.09
N ILE A 133 18.71 -49.44 -8.99
CA ILE A 133 18.29 -50.83 -8.77
C ILE A 133 17.28 -51.26 -9.83
N ASP A 134 16.33 -50.40 -10.18
CA ASP A 134 15.35 -50.69 -11.24
C ASP A 134 16.01 -50.95 -12.59
N LEU A 135 17.06 -50.20 -12.94
CA LEU A 135 17.86 -50.44 -14.15
C LEU A 135 18.65 -51.75 -14.08
N GLU A 136 19.25 -52.07 -12.92
CA GLU A 136 19.96 -53.34 -12.72
C GLU A 136 19.02 -54.55 -12.87
N LEU A 137 17.82 -54.48 -12.30
CA LEU A 137 16.80 -55.53 -12.41
C LEU A 137 16.27 -55.66 -13.84
N SER A 138 16.05 -54.54 -14.53
CA SER A 138 15.58 -54.53 -15.93
C SER A 138 16.62 -55.13 -16.90
N ALA A 139 17.91 -55.03 -16.57
CA ALA A 139 18.97 -55.67 -17.36
C ALA A 139 18.98 -57.21 -17.22
N LEU A 140 18.47 -57.74 -16.11
CA LEU A 140 18.37 -59.18 -15.85
C LEU A 140 17.11 -59.81 -16.46
N ASP A 141 16.06 -59.00 -16.65
CA ASP A 141 14.78 -59.43 -17.19
C ASP A 141 14.31 -58.40 -18.24
N ALA A 142 14.63 -58.67 -19.51
CA ALA A 142 14.40 -57.77 -20.64
C ALA A 142 12.92 -57.40 -20.87
N SER A 143 12.00 -57.97 -20.10
CA SER A 143 10.56 -57.79 -20.26
C SER A 143 9.98 -56.57 -19.55
N THR A 144 10.62 -55.98 -18.52
CA THR A 144 9.97 -54.92 -17.72
C THR A 144 10.92 -53.86 -17.11
N ASN A 145 10.83 -52.61 -17.59
CA ASN A 145 11.41 -51.40 -16.97
C ASN A 145 10.66 -50.96 -15.68
N ARG A 146 10.08 -51.91 -14.94
CA ARG A 146 9.19 -51.68 -13.79
C ARG A 146 9.36 -52.71 -12.69
N ALA A 147 10.48 -53.44 -12.69
CA ALA A 147 10.71 -54.53 -11.74
C ALA A 147 10.61 -54.08 -10.28
N MET A 148 11.05 -52.84 -9.96
CA MET A 148 10.91 -52.30 -8.60
C MET A 148 9.44 -52.09 -8.20
N ARG A 149 8.63 -51.57 -9.12
CA ARG A 149 7.19 -51.37 -8.90
C ARG A 149 6.47 -52.69 -8.74
N ASP A 150 6.71 -53.63 -9.67
CA ASP A 150 5.92 -54.86 -9.75
C ASP A 150 6.24 -55.82 -8.58
N ARG A 151 7.49 -55.83 -8.09
CA ARG A 151 7.92 -56.74 -7.02
C ARG A 151 7.84 -56.14 -5.62
N TYR A 152 8.10 -54.84 -5.49
CA TYR A 152 8.23 -54.18 -4.19
C TYR A 152 7.23 -53.05 -3.97
N GLY A 153 6.35 -52.78 -4.94
CA GLY A 153 5.36 -51.70 -4.85
C GLY A 153 5.98 -50.30 -4.79
N VAL A 154 7.25 -50.13 -5.19
CA VAL A 154 7.94 -48.84 -5.13
C VAL A 154 8.61 -48.48 -6.45
N GLU A 155 8.54 -47.21 -6.83
CA GLU A 155 9.29 -46.64 -7.95
C GLU A 155 9.95 -45.34 -7.52
N GLY A 156 11.06 -45.01 -8.18
CA GLY A 156 11.84 -43.81 -7.85
C GLY A 156 12.42 -43.14 -9.07
N SER A 157 12.49 -41.82 -8.99
CA SER A 157 13.22 -40.95 -9.92
C SER A 157 14.15 -40.04 -9.12
N ALA A 158 14.97 -39.25 -9.80
CA ALA A 158 15.81 -38.27 -9.12
C ALA A 158 15.01 -37.23 -8.30
N LEU A 159 13.71 -37.06 -8.57
CA LEU A 159 12.88 -36.01 -7.95
C LEU A 159 11.65 -36.54 -7.21
N ALA A 160 11.37 -37.83 -7.22
CA ALA A 160 10.18 -38.37 -6.58
C ALA A 160 10.34 -39.84 -6.21
N ILE A 161 9.61 -40.25 -5.18
CA ILE A 161 9.42 -41.64 -4.79
C ILE A 161 7.92 -41.90 -4.78
N THR A 162 7.47 -42.97 -5.44
CA THR A 162 6.09 -43.44 -5.37
C THR A 162 6.09 -44.80 -4.68
N VAL A 163 5.25 -44.94 -3.66
CA VAL A 163 4.83 -46.20 -3.05
C VAL A 163 3.40 -46.47 -3.53
N HIS A 164 3.11 -47.66 -4.02
CA HIS A 164 1.81 -47.97 -4.63
C HIS A 164 0.80 -48.53 -3.62
N GLU A 165 1.24 -49.16 -2.53
CA GLU A 165 0.37 -49.80 -1.55
C GLU A 165 0.91 -49.62 -0.11
N PRO A 166 0.30 -48.74 0.72
CA PRO A 166 -0.71 -47.74 0.35
C PRO A 166 -0.12 -46.71 -0.64
N TYR A 167 -0.99 -46.13 -1.49
CA TYR A 167 -0.52 -45.13 -2.46
C TYR A 167 0.00 -43.88 -1.75
N ALA A 168 1.30 -43.62 -1.88
CA ALA A 168 1.96 -42.46 -1.34
C ALA A 168 3.02 -41.96 -2.33
N ARG A 169 2.98 -40.68 -2.67
CA ARG A 169 3.96 -40.04 -3.54
C ARG A 169 4.66 -38.92 -2.78
N VAL A 170 5.99 -38.95 -2.79
CA VAL A 170 6.82 -37.96 -2.10
C VAL A 170 7.73 -37.29 -3.12
N GLU A 171 7.52 -35.99 -3.36
CA GLU A 171 8.30 -35.20 -4.30
C GLU A 171 9.41 -34.39 -3.61
N SER A 172 10.54 -34.28 -4.29
CA SER A 172 11.61 -33.32 -4.03
C SER A 172 11.08 -31.92 -4.32
N VAL A 173 11.17 -31.06 -3.32
CA VAL A 173 10.83 -29.64 -3.44
C VAL A 173 12.09 -28.85 -3.13
N ARG A 174 12.42 -27.90 -4.00
CA ARG A 174 13.61 -27.06 -3.82
C ARG A 174 13.45 -26.24 -2.53
N PRO A 175 14.48 -26.13 -1.67
CA PRO A 175 14.40 -25.31 -0.45
C PRO A 175 13.94 -23.87 -0.69
N ALA A 176 14.42 -23.23 -1.75
CA ALA A 176 14.00 -21.88 -2.14
C ALA A 176 12.49 -21.77 -2.44
N ALA A 177 11.87 -22.84 -2.95
CA ALA A 177 10.43 -22.87 -3.19
C ALA A 177 9.63 -22.85 -1.88
N ILE A 178 10.10 -23.61 -0.89
CA ILE A 178 9.48 -23.69 0.44
C ILE A 178 9.62 -22.34 1.16
N VAL A 179 10.77 -21.67 1.06
CA VAL A 179 10.95 -20.31 1.61
C VAL A 179 9.99 -19.31 0.95
N ALA A 180 9.91 -19.31 -0.39
CA ALA A 180 8.99 -18.43 -1.10
C ALA A 180 7.53 -18.66 -0.70
N ALA A 181 7.13 -19.93 -0.51
CA ALA A 181 5.80 -20.27 -0.02
C ALA A 181 5.57 -19.79 1.42
N ALA A 182 6.54 -19.97 2.32
CA ALA A 182 6.44 -19.50 3.70
C ALA A 182 6.32 -17.96 3.79
N VAL A 183 7.08 -17.23 2.98
CA VAL A 183 6.95 -15.76 2.88
C VAL A 183 5.57 -15.36 2.37
N GLY A 184 5.08 -16.02 1.31
CA GLY A 184 3.74 -15.74 0.77
C GLY A 184 2.61 -16.01 1.77
N LEU A 185 2.71 -17.10 2.53
CA LEU A 185 1.75 -17.42 3.59
C LEU A 185 1.81 -16.41 4.74
N GLY A 186 3.01 -16.05 5.21
CA GLY A 186 3.18 -15.14 6.35
C GLY A 186 2.80 -13.68 6.06
N ALA A 187 2.92 -13.24 4.81
CA ALA A 187 2.56 -11.88 4.41
C ALA A 187 1.06 -11.70 4.11
N GLY A 188 0.31 -12.78 3.87
CA GLY A 188 -1.10 -12.70 3.50
C GLY A 188 -1.35 -12.16 2.08
N THR A 189 -2.63 -12.02 1.73
CA THR A 189 -3.06 -11.68 0.36
C THR A 189 -2.77 -10.24 -0.04
N ASP A 190 -2.75 -9.34 0.94
CA ASP A 190 -2.73 -7.89 0.69
C ASP A 190 -1.35 -7.39 0.23
N HIS A 191 -0.30 -8.16 0.54
CA HIS A 191 1.09 -7.82 0.20
C HIS A 191 1.64 -8.55 -1.02
N TYR A 192 0.81 -9.32 -1.76
CA TYR A 192 1.32 -10.11 -2.90
C TYR A 192 1.91 -9.26 -4.02
N ALA A 193 1.36 -8.08 -4.31
CA ALA A 193 1.88 -7.19 -5.35
C ALA A 193 3.28 -6.66 -5.00
N GLU A 194 3.48 -6.24 -3.76
CA GLU A 194 4.75 -5.73 -3.23
C GLU A 194 5.79 -6.85 -3.15
N LEU A 195 5.41 -8.02 -2.64
CA LEU A 195 6.28 -9.20 -2.63
C LEU A 195 6.67 -9.65 -4.03
N ARG A 196 5.77 -9.55 -4.99
CA ARG A 196 6.04 -9.87 -6.39
C ARG A 196 7.09 -8.94 -6.99
N GLU A 197 7.00 -7.64 -6.69
CA GLU A 197 7.98 -6.66 -7.12
C GLU A 197 9.34 -6.93 -6.47
N ALA A 198 9.36 -7.22 -5.17
CA ALA A 198 10.59 -7.43 -4.40
C ALA A 198 11.31 -8.77 -4.71
N PHE A 199 10.57 -9.86 -4.91
CA PHE A 199 11.12 -11.22 -5.01
C PHE A 199 10.87 -11.91 -6.36
N GLY A 200 10.07 -11.32 -7.25
CA GLY A 200 9.59 -11.97 -8.47
C GLY A 200 8.43 -12.93 -8.22
N VAL A 201 8.39 -14.07 -8.91
CA VAL A 201 7.22 -14.95 -9.06
C VAL A 201 6.88 -15.78 -7.80
N ILE A 202 6.56 -15.14 -6.67
CA ILE A 202 6.15 -15.81 -5.41
C ILE A 202 4.75 -16.40 -5.49
N GLU A 203 3.83 -15.77 -6.22
CA GLU A 203 2.40 -16.15 -6.29
C GLU A 203 2.18 -17.61 -6.72
N PHE A 204 3.01 -18.14 -7.62
CA PHE A 204 2.90 -19.54 -8.05
C PHE A 204 3.61 -20.53 -7.11
N MET A 205 4.36 -20.05 -6.12
CA MET A 205 5.16 -20.91 -5.25
C MET A 205 4.34 -21.49 -4.10
N VAL A 206 3.42 -20.73 -3.50
CA VAL A 206 2.53 -21.24 -2.43
C VAL A 206 1.67 -22.40 -2.94
N PRO A 207 0.85 -22.25 -4.00
CA PRO A 207 -0.03 -23.33 -4.45
C PRO A 207 0.78 -24.55 -4.94
N ARG A 208 1.93 -24.30 -5.58
CA ARG A 208 2.84 -25.35 -6.04
C ARG A 208 3.41 -26.15 -4.88
N VAL A 209 3.92 -25.50 -3.83
CA VAL A 209 4.52 -26.19 -2.68
C VAL A 209 3.46 -26.99 -1.93
N LEU A 210 2.28 -26.41 -1.68
CA LEU A 210 1.18 -27.11 -1.01
C LEU A 210 0.71 -28.33 -1.81
N THR A 211 0.60 -28.21 -3.14
CA THR A 211 0.28 -29.34 -4.03
C THR A 211 1.36 -30.43 -3.98
N GLN A 212 2.64 -30.05 -3.90
CA GLN A 212 3.76 -30.99 -3.83
C GLN A 212 3.99 -31.57 -2.41
N MET A 213 3.38 -30.97 -1.39
CA MET A 213 3.53 -31.34 0.02
C MET A 213 2.17 -31.33 0.77
N PRO A 214 1.22 -32.23 0.45
CA PRO A 214 -0.08 -32.26 1.12
C PRO A 214 -0.03 -32.36 2.66
N PRO A 215 0.92 -33.07 3.29
CA PRO A 215 1.02 -33.06 4.75
C PRO A 215 1.36 -31.69 5.35
N LEU A 216 2.06 -30.83 4.60
CA LEU A 216 2.35 -29.46 5.03
C LEU A 216 1.08 -28.62 5.00
N ASP A 217 0.27 -28.76 3.95
CA ASP A 217 -1.04 -28.11 3.83
C ASP A 217 -1.98 -28.48 4.99
N ALA A 218 -2.11 -29.79 5.28
CA ALA A 218 -2.90 -30.25 6.42
C ALA A 218 -2.42 -29.67 7.75
N ALA A 219 -1.11 -29.68 8.01
CA ALA A 219 -0.53 -29.15 9.25
C ALA A 219 -0.73 -27.63 9.43
N LEU A 220 -0.75 -26.87 8.33
CA LEU A 220 -1.01 -25.43 8.37
C LEU A 220 -2.48 -25.14 8.68
N ASN A 221 -3.41 -25.87 8.06
CA ASN A 221 -4.85 -25.67 8.28
C ASN A 221 -5.31 -26.12 9.69
N ASP A 222 -4.65 -27.13 10.28
CA ASP A 222 -4.96 -27.58 11.64
C ASP A 222 -4.53 -26.57 12.74
N ALA A 223 -3.49 -25.78 12.47
CA ALA A 223 -3.01 -24.75 13.40
C ALA A 223 -4.02 -23.59 13.53
N ASP A 224 -4.67 -23.22 12.43
CA ASP A 224 -5.69 -22.16 12.39
C ASP A 224 -6.98 -22.55 13.12
N ALA A 225 -7.28 -23.84 13.23
CA ALA A 225 -8.46 -24.33 13.97
C ALA A 225 -8.28 -24.30 15.50
N SER A 226 -7.04 -24.09 15.98
CA SER A 226 -6.69 -24.14 17.41
C SER A 226 -6.38 -22.77 18.03
N ALA A 227 -6.38 -21.71 17.22
CA ALA A 227 -6.15 -20.31 17.62
C ALA A 227 -7.49 -19.55 17.74
#